data_AF-A0A0B7GQ52-F1
#
_entry.id   AF-A0A0B7GQ52-F1
#
_cell.length_a   1.000
_cell.length_b   1.000
_cell.length_c   1.000
_cell.angle_alpha   90.00
_cell.angle_beta   90.00
_cell.angle_gamma   90.00
#
_symmetry.space_group_name_H-M   'P 1'
#
loop_
_entity.id
_entity.type
_entity.pdbx_description
1 polymer ?
#
loop_
_entity_poly.entity_id
_entity_poly.type
_entity_poly.pdbx_seq_one_letter_code
_entity_poly.pdbx_strand_id
1 'polypeptide(L)'
;MYFAVKYRTSRSGKEYADSAYEEIVNTILTADVFVPACYGHQSQAAVVYEGRPLMGSVIGALLDKATGTVYYRIIPDKGEKAADMRRWLKNKQINAISIWGYPTYESSDSNTVVGYRLLSVDFVPPGTQGQENVGLAIGQMADMSHSEFRQKIRAVLEKVYRLCICRGCIQ
;
A
#
# COMPACT_ATOMS: atom_id res chain seq x y z
N MET A 1 4.27 2.68 10.50
CA MET A 1 3.44 3.86 10.20
C MET A 1 2.19 3.39 9.48
N TYR A 2 1.10 4.16 9.60
CA TYR A 2 -0.17 3.83 8.98
C TYR A 2 -0.61 4.93 8.03
N PHE A 3 -1.04 4.52 6.85
CA PHE A 3 -1.56 5.40 5.80
C PHE A 3 -3.00 5.01 5.49
N ALA A 4 -3.86 6.00 5.31
CA ALA A 4 -5.25 5.84 4.89
C ALA A 4 -5.46 6.53 3.54
N VAL A 5 -5.97 5.80 2.57
CA VAL A 5 -6.13 6.26 1.18
C VAL A 5 -7.55 5.96 0.71
N LYS A 6 -8.23 6.94 0.10
CA LYS A 6 -9.49 6.70 -0.60
C LYS A 6 -9.20 6.00 -1.92
N TYR A 7 -9.80 4.84 -2.14
CA TYR A 7 -9.35 3.95 -3.21
C TYR A 7 -10.20 3.96 -4.47
N ARG A 8 -11.46 4.43 -4.39
CA ARG A 8 -12.41 4.27 -5.50
C ARG A 8 -12.05 5.09 -6.73
N THR A 9 -11.52 6.29 -6.56
CA THR A 9 -11.26 7.22 -7.66
C THR A 9 -9.84 7.76 -7.58
N SER A 10 -9.14 7.84 -8.73
CA SER A 10 -7.85 8.52 -8.82
C SER A 10 -7.99 9.97 -9.27
N ARG A 11 -6.94 10.76 -9.03
CA ARG A 11 -6.78 12.12 -9.55
C ARG A 11 -6.80 12.18 -11.08
N SER A 12 -6.46 11.08 -11.76
CA SER A 12 -6.50 10.97 -13.22
C SER A 12 -7.86 10.52 -13.77
N GLY A 13 -8.90 10.44 -12.93
CA GLY A 13 -10.25 10.04 -13.35
C GLY A 13 -10.41 8.54 -13.60
N LYS A 14 -9.49 7.71 -13.10
CA LYS A 14 -9.67 6.25 -13.10
C LYS A 14 -10.56 5.86 -11.93
N GLU A 15 -11.49 4.95 -12.19
CA GLU A 15 -12.31 4.32 -11.17
C GLU A 15 -11.74 2.93 -10.84
N TYR A 16 -11.83 2.51 -9.59
CA TYR A 16 -11.34 1.22 -9.12
C TYR A 16 -12.47 0.43 -8.50
N ALA A 17 -12.72 -0.74 -9.07
CA ALA A 17 -13.62 -1.72 -8.48
C ALA A 17 -13.03 -2.27 -7.18
N ASP A 18 -13.90 -2.79 -6.30
CA ASP A 18 -13.48 -3.40 -5.05
C ASP A 18 -12.53 -4.59 -5.30
N SER A 19 -12.75 -5.35 -6.37
CA SER A 19 -11.91 -6.48 -6.77
C SER A 19 -10.45 -6.10 -7.01
N ALA A 20 -10.17 -4.93 -7.58
CA ALA A 20 -8.80 -4.47 -7.80
C ALA A 20 -8.06 -4.26 -6.47
N TYR A 21 -8.74 -3.71 -5.47
CA TYR A 21 -8.16 -3.51 -4.14
C TYR A 21 -8.12 -4.76 -3.28
N GLU A 22 -9.06 -5.69 -3.50
CA GLU A 22 -8.99 -7.02 -2.90
C GLU A 22 -7.73 -7.76 -3.38
N GLU A 23 -7.37 -7.69 -4.67
CA GLU A 23 -6.12 -8.25 -5.21
C GLU A 23 -4.86 -7.59 -4.62
N ILE A 24 -4.85 -6.25 -4.53
CA ILE A 24 -3.75 -5.48 -3.91
C ILE A 24 -3.55 -5.90 -2.46
N VAL A 25 -4.62 -5.92 -1.67
CA VAL A 25 -4.56 -6.28 -0.26
C VAL A 25 -4.16 -7.74 -0.09
N ASN A 26 -4.71 -8.65 -0.90
CA ASN A 26 -4.31 -10.05 -0.88
C ASN A 26 -2.80 -10.19 -1.17
N THR A 27 -2.29 -9.53 -2.21
CA THR A 27 -0.85 -9.54 -2.55
C THR A 27 0.01 -9.09 -1.37
N ILE A 28 -0.36 -8.01 -0.68
CA ILE A 28 0.38 -7.50 0.49
C ILE A 28 0.37 -8.51 1.64
N LEU A 29 -0.72 -9.24 1.83
CA LEU A 29 -0.91 -10.15 2.96
C LEU A 29 -0.31 -11.54 2.73
N THR A 30 -0.19 -11.99 1.48
CA THR A 30 0.15 -13.38 1.16
C THR A 30 1.43 -13.56 0.35
N ALA A 31 2.08 -12.49 -0.12
CA ALA A 31 3.35 -12.62 -0.84
C ALA A 31 4.47 -13.21 0.04
N ASP A 32 5.36 -14.00 -0.56
CA ASP A 32 6.51 -14.62 0.13
C ASP A 32 7.52 -13.58 0.64
N VAL A 33 7.53 -12.40 0.03
CA VAL A 33 8.34 -11.25 0.43
C VAL A 33 7.45 -10.04 0.64
N PHE A 34 7.83 -9.16 1.57
CA PHE A 34 7.10 -7.92 1.78
C PHE A 34 7.10 -7.05 0.52
N VAL A 35 5.93 -6.49 0.20
CA VAL A 35 5.81 -5.52 -0.88
C VAL A 35 6.69 -4.30 -0.56
N PRO A 36 7.57 -3.87 -1.48
CA PRO A 36 8.49 -2.78 -1.22
C PRO A 36 7.76 -1.42 -1.18
N ALA A 37 8.34 -0.49 -0.42
CA ALA A 37 8.03 0.93 -0.49
C ALA A 37 9.28 1.69 -0.94
N CYS A 38 9.22 2.33 -2.11
CA CYS A 38 10.29 3.16 -2.65
C CYS A 38 9.92 4.65 -2.55
N TYR A 39 10.74 5.55 -3.13
CA TYR A 39 10.39 6.97 -3.28
C TYR A 39 10.19 7.32 -4.76
N GLY A 40 9.02 7.88 -5.10
CA GLY A 40 8.58 8.12 -6.47
C GLY A 40 8.18 6.82 -7.19
N HIS A 41 7.62 6.92 -8.39
CA HIS A 41 7.36 5.76 -9.26
C HIS A 41 8.48 5.57 -10.28
N GLN A 42 8.74 4.31 -10.64
CA GLN A 42 9.67 3.97 -11.72
C GLN A 42 8.97 4.10 -13.08
N SER A 43 9.73 4.28 -14.15
CA SER A 43 9.18 4.08 -15.48
C SER A 43 8.81 2.60 -15.69
N GLN A 44 7.75 2.34 -16.46
CA GLN A 44 7.33 0.97 -16.75
C GLN A 44 8.37 0.16 -17.52
N ALA A 45 9.19 0.84 -18.35
CA ALA A 45 10.23 0.21 -19.14
C ALA A 45 11.43 -0.25 -18.28
N ALA A 46 11.75 0.48 -17.21
CA ALA A 46 12.93 0.19 -16.39
C ALA A 46 12.70 -0.87 -15.31
N VAL A 47 11.44 -1.12 -14.93
CA VAL A 47 11.10 -1.99 -13.78
C VAL A 47 11.61 -3.43 -13.89
N VAL A 48 11.89 -3.90 -15.10
CA VAL A 48 12.35 -5.28 -15.33
C VAL A 48 13.86 -5.46 -15.16
N TYR A 49 14.66 -4.38 -15.13
CA TYR A 49 16.12 -4.49 -15.05
C TYR A 49 16.78 -3.52 -14.05
N GLU A 50 16.10 -2.45 -13.63
CA GLU A 50 16.67 -1.46 -12.71
C GLU A 50 16.03 -1.58 -11.32
N GLY A 51 16.84 -1.97 -10.34
CA GLY A 51 16.43 -2.00 -8.94
C GLY A 51 16.39 -0.60 -8.33
N ARG A 52 15.34 -0.29 -7.58
CA ARG A 52 15.23 0.97 -6.82
C ARG A 52 15.67 0.78 -5.37
N PRO A 53 16.29 1.80 -4.74
CA PRO A 53 16.57 1.75 -3.32
C PRO A 53 15.26 1.59 -2.52
N LEU A 54 15.24 0.60 -1.64
CA LEU A 54 14.10 0.34 -0.76
C LEU A 54 14.09 1.36 0.37
N MET A 55 12.97 2.05 0.54
CA MET A 55 12.74 3.05 1.60
C MET A 55 11.90 2.50 2.74
N GLY A 56 11.31 1.31 2.56
CA GLY A 56 10.58 0.58 3.58
C GLY A 56 9.90 -0.67 3.02
N SER A 57 9.09 -1.29 3.88
CA SER A 57 8.33 -2.48 3.56
C SER A 57 6.87 -2.32 3.98
N VAL A 58 5.95 -2.69 3.10
CA VAL A 58 4.52 -2.79 3.39
C VAL A 58 4.29 -4.16 4.03
N ILE A 59 3.88 -4.17 5.30
CA ILE A 59 3.78 -5.38 6.12
C ILE A 59 2.33 -5.75 6.45
N GLY A 60 1.37 -5.08 5.83
CA GLY A 60 -0.04 -5.36 6.02
C GLY A 60 -0.91 -4.28 5.41
N ALA A 61 -2.14 -4.67 5.06
CA ALA A 61 -3.15 -3.78 4.56
C ALA A 61 -4.55 -4.20 5.04
N LEU A 62 -5.49 -3.26 5.01
CA LEU A 62 -6.90 -3.49 5.30
C LEU A 62 -7.74 -2.71 4.30
N LEU A 63 -8.65 -3.40 3.62
CA LEU A 63 -9.67 -2.77 2.78
C LEU A 63 -10.95 -2.57 3.59
N ASP A 64 -11.38 -1.33 3.74
CA ASP A 64 -12.68 -0.97 4.29
C ASP A 64 -13.60 -0.44 3.18
N LYS A 65 -14.39 -1.35 2.62
CA LYS A 65 -15.30 -1.07 1.51
C LYS A 65 -16.45 -0.14 1.90
N ALA A 66 -16.85 -0.15 3.17
CA ALA A 66 -17.93 0.67 3.69
C ALA A 66 -17.54 2.15 3.72
N THR A 67 -16.29 2.45 4.09
CA THR A 67 -15.77 3.83 4.09
C THR A 67 -15.07 4.23 2.80
N GLY A 68 -14.89 3.29 1.85
CA GLY A 68 -14.14 3.49 0.62
C GLY A 68 -12.65 3.76 0.87
N THR A 69 -12.11 3.20 1.96
CA THR A 69 -10.75 3.48 2.43
C THR A 69 -9.91 2.21 2.45
N VAL A 70 -8.70 2.29 1.92
CA VAL A 70 -7.67 1.27 2.12
C VAL A 70 -6.63 1.82 3.09
N TYR A 71 -6.17 0.95 3.97
CA TYR A 71 -5.16 1.30 4.95
C TYR A 71 -3.92 0.44 4.78
N TYR A 72 -2.74 1.06 4.88
CA TYR A 72 -1.45 0.38 4.73
C TYR A 72 -0.60 0.51 5.98
N ARG A 73 0.05 -0.58 6.37
CA ARG A 73 1.08 -0.59 7.41
C ARG A 73 2.45 -0.65 6.75
N ILE A 74 3.19 0.44 6.81
CA ILE A 74 4.54 0.54 6.24
C ILE A 74 5.57 0.73 7.36
N ILE A 75 6.64 -0.05 7.33
CA ILE A 75 7.82 0.14 8.18
C ILE A 75 8.91 0.77 7.32
N PRO A 76 9.32 2.03 7.58
CA PRO A 76 10.47 2.62 6.90
C PRO A 76 11.75 1.83 7.17
N ASP A 77 12.58 1.68 6.15
CA ASP A 77 13.86 0.99 6.27
C ASP A 77 14.76 1.73 7.27
N LYS A 78 15.56 0.98 8.04
CA LYS A 78 16.45 1.54 9.09
C LYS A 78 17.83 1.91 8.58
N GLY A 79 18.22 1.45 7.39
CA GLY A 79 19.52 1.69 6.78
C GLY A 79 19.79 3.17 6.50
N GLU A 80 21.06 3.49 6.28
CA GLU A 80 21.52 4.86 6.06
C GLU A 80 20.90 5.49 4.82
N LYS A 81 20.72 4.70 3.74
CA LYS A 81 20.10 5.15 2.48
C LYS A 81 18.66 5.64 2.64
N ALA A 82 17.97 5.26 3.73
CA ALA A 82 16.61 5.68 4.05
C ALA A 82 16.54 6.72 5.19
N ALA A 83 17.67 7.23 5.68
CA ALA A 83 17.70 8.19 6.80
C ALA A 83 16.90 9.46 6.50
N ASP A 84 17.02 9.99 5.28
CA ASP A 84 16.25 11.14 4.81
C ASP A 84 14.76 10.84 4.77
N MET A 85 14.36 9.67 4.27
CA MET A 85 12.95 9.26 4.24
C MET A 85 12.36 9.22 5.65
N ARG A 86 13.07 8.61 6.62
CA ARG A 86 12.62 8.58 8.02
C ARG A 86 12.45 9.99 8.60
N ARG A 87 13.40 10.89 8.30
CA ARG A 87 13.32 12.30 8.72
C ARG A 87 12.13 13.01 8.09
N TRP A 88 11.92 12.86 6.79
CA TRP A 88 10.83 13.49 6.06
C TRP A 88 9.45 13.02 6.55
N LEU A 89 9.30 11.72 6.81
CA LEU A 89 8.07 11.17 7.39
C LEU A 89 7.84 11.71 8.81
N LYS A 90 8.86 11.69 9.67
CA LYS A 90 8.77 12.22 11.04
C LYS A 90 8.37 13.70 11.07
N ASN A 91 8.93 14.49 10.16
CA ASN A 91 8.68 15.92 10.05
C ASN A 91 7.42 16.27 9.23
N LYS A 92 6.65 15.27 8.78
CA LYS A 92 5.46 15.42 7.92
C LYS A 92 5.73 16.15 6.60
N GLN A 93 6.96 16.09 6.09
CA GLN A 93 7.34 16.63 4.78
C GLN A 93 6.86 15.72 3.64
N ILE A 94 6.73 14.42 3.93
CA ILE A 94 6.05 13.44 3.08
C ILE A 94 4.95 12.81 3.93
N ASN A 95 3.75 12.76 3.38
CA ASN A 95 2.58 12.20 4.05
C ASN A 95 1.69 11.38 3.11
N ALA A 96 2.15 11.12 1.89
CA ALA A 96 1.38 10.46 0.86
C ALA A 96 2.09 9.24 0.31
N ILE A 97 1.29 8.25 -0.06
CA ILE A 97 1.71 7.05 -0.78
C ILE A 97 0.86 6.88 -2.05
N SER A 98 1.37 6.07 -2.97
CA SER A 98 0.68 5.69 -4.19
C SER A 98 1.02 4.24 -4.56
N ILE A 99 0.02 3.50 -5.05
CA ILE A 99 0.24 2.14 -5.58
C ILE A 99 0.96 2.21 -6.93
N TRP A 100 1.81 1.24 -7.19
CA TRP A 100 2.51 1.08 -8.46
C TRP A 100 2.44 -0.37 -8.95
N GLY A 101 2.19 -0.55 -10.25
CA GLY A 101 2.04 -1.85 -10.85
C GLY A 101 1.21 -1.80 -12.13
N TYR A 102 0.63 -2.94 -12.48
CA TYR A 102 -0.08 -3.12 -13.74
C TYR A 102 -1.59 -3.26 -13.47
N PRO A 103 -2.39 -2.24 -13.80
CA PRO A 103 -3.84 -2.33 -13.72
C PRO A 103 -4.40 -3.25 -14.81
N THR A 104 -5.46 -3.98 -14.48
CA THR A 104 -6.32 -4.66 -15.45
C THR A 104 -7.60 -3.87 -15.58
N TYR A 105 -7.94 -3.49 -16.81
CA TYR A 105 -9.13 -2.69 -17.13
C TYR A 105 -10.31 -3.59 -17.50
N GLU A 106 -11.53 -3.13 -17.24
CA GLU A 106 -12.76 -3.83 -17.61
C GLU A 106 -12.86 -4.06 -19.13
N SER A 107 -12.40 -3.08 -19.92
CA SER A 107 -12.27 -3.14 -21.38
C SER A 107 -11.16 -2.19 -21.84
N SER A 108 -10.77 -2.23 -23.12
CA SER A 108 -9.69 -1.39 -23.66
C SER A 108 -9.95 0.11 -23.52
N ASP A 109 -11.22 0.51 -23.56
CA ASP A 109 -11.64 1.91 -23.58
C ASP A 109 -12.18 2.37 -22.21
N SER A 110 -12.16 1.48 -21.22
CA SER A 110 -12.68 1.75 -19.88
C SER A 110 -11.64 2.45 -19.00
N ASN A 111 -12.10 3.42 -18.21
CA ASN A 111 -11.32 4.01 -17.12
C ASN A 111 -11.45 3.20 -15.81
N THR A 112 -12.23 2.11 -15.82
CA THR A 112 -12.48 1.26 -14.67
C THR A 112 -11.42 0.16 -14.57
N VAL A 113 -10.68 0.19 -13.48
CA VAL A 113 -9.70 -0.82 -13.09
C VAL A 113 -10.40 -1.89 -12.26
N VAL A 114 -10.37 -3.13 -12.73
CA VAL A 114 -11.06 -4.29 -12.13
C VAL A 114 -10.11 -5.30 -11.48
N GLY A 115 -8.81 -5.23 -11.82
CA GLY A 115 -7.75 -6.04 -11.22
C GLY A 115 -6.45 -5.25 -11.16
N TYR A 116 -5.46 -5.72 -10.39
CA TYR A 116 -4.20 -5.01 -10.23
C TYR A 116 -3.04 -5.91 -9.80
N ARG A 117 -2.03 -6.04 -10.67
CA ARG A 117 -0.75 -6.66 -10.31
C ARG A 117 0.16 -5.65 -9.62
N LEU A 118 0.15 -5.68 -8.28
CA LEU A 118 0.93 -4.76 -7.44
C LEU A 118 2.43 -5.08 -7.50
N LEU A 119 3.25 -4.04 -7.62
CA LEU A 119 4.71 -4.13 -7.52
C LEU A 119 5.24 -3.42 -6.28
N SER A 120 4.70 -2.25 -5.95
CA SER A 120 5.11 -1.48 -4.77
C SER A 120 4.02 -0.52 -4.29
N VAL A 121 4.19 -0.05 -3.06
CA VAL A 121 3.42 1.09 -2.52
C VAL A 121 4.41 2.16 -2.13
N ASP A 122 4.59 3.14 -3.01
CA ASP A 122 5.70 4.09 -2.95
C ASP A 122 5.31 5.33 -2.14
N PHE A 123 6.27 5.85 -1.37
CA PHE A 123 6.21 7.22 -0.89
C PHE A 123 6.32 8.17 -2.09
N VAL A 124 5.51 9.22 -2.10
CA VAL A 124 5.50 10.17 -3.22
C VAL A 124 5.62 11.62 -2.72
N PRO A 125 6.17 12.54 -3.54
CA PRO A 125 6.15 13.95 -3.21
C PRO A 125 4.73 14.45 -2.90
N PRO A 126 4.55 15.38 -1.93
CA PRO A 126 3.24 15.95 -1.64
C PRO A 126 2.56 16.51 -2.90
N GLY A 127 1.28 16.20 -3.07
CA GLY A 127 0.51 16.66 -4.22
C GLY A 127 0.79 15.89 -5.51
N THR A 128 1.49 14.76 -5.48
CA THR A 128 1.71 13.88 -6.66
C THR A 128 1.03 12.52 -6.55
N GLN A 129 0.38 12.24 -5.41
CA GLN A 129 -0.34 10.99 -5.18
C GLN A 129 -1.45 10.78 -6.21
N GLY A 130 -1.57 9.52 -6.68
CA GLY A 130 -2.64 9.13 -7.59
C GLY A 130 -4.01 9.13 -6.94
N GLN A 131 -4.09 8.93 -5.62
CA GLN A 131 -5.32 8.84 -4.85
C GLN A 131 -5.26 9.69 -3.59
N GLU A 132 -6.43 10.10 -3.11
CA GLU A 132 -6.54 10.95 -1.94
C GLU A 132 -6.02 10.23 -0.68
N ASN A 133 -4.97 10.77 -0.09
CA ASN A 133 -4.43 10.31 1.19
C ASN A 133 -5.15 11.08 2.31
N VAL A 134 -6.09 10.42 2.98
CA VAL A 134 -6.96 11.03 4.01
C VAL A 134 -6.39 10.93 5.42
N GLY A 135 -5.27 10.23 5.61
CA GLY A 135 -4.59 10.21 6.89
C GLY A 135 -3.18 9.61 6.85
N LEU A 136 -2.23 10.34 7.41
CA LEU A 136 -0.95 9.80 7.88
C LEU A 136 -1.00 9.71 9.41
N ALA A 137 -1.19 8.50 9.93
CA ALA A 137 -1.13 8.29 11.37
C ALA A 137 0.30 7.94 11.78
N ILE A 138 1.04 8.96 12.19
CA ILE A 138 2.01 8.82 13.28
C ILE A 138 1.22 8.92 14.60
N GLY A 139 0.26 8.01 14.82
CA GLY A 139 -0.45 7.86 16.10
C GLY A 139 -1.97 8.12 16.14
N GLN A 140 -2.59 8.85 15.22
CA GLN A 140 -4.07 9.05 15.16
C GLN A 140 -4.58 9.14 13.72
N MET A 141 -5.73 8.52 13.42
CA MET A 141 -6.44 8.63 12.13
C MET A 141 -7.78 9.35 12.36
N ALA A 142 -8.32 10.01 11.33
CA ALA A 142 -9.56 10.78 11.42
C ALA A 142 -10.81 9.91 11.70
N ASP A 143 -10.86 8.70 11.13
CA ASP A 143 -12.06 7.84 11.13
C ASP A 143 -11.91 6.55 11.97
N MET A 144 -10.72 6.26 12.50
CA MET A 144 -10.44 5.03 13.26
C MET A 144 -9.28 5.24 14.25
N SER A 145 -9.41 4.77 15.48
CA SER A 145 -8.30 4.89 16.42
C SER A 145 -7.12 3.99 16.00
N HIS A 146 -5.91 4.40 16.36
CA HIS A 146 -4.69 3.64 16.09
C HIS A 146 -4.67 2.26 16.78
N SER A 147 -5.38 2.09 17.91
CA SER A 147 -5.60 0.80 18.57
C SER A 147 -6.53 -0.11 17.79
N GLU A 148 -7.67 0.41 17.34
CA GLU A 148 -8.64 -0.36 16.56
C GLU A 148 -8.04 -0.81 15.23
N PHE A 149 -7.33 0.09 14.54
CA PHE A 149 -6.65 -0.26 13.31
C PHE A 149 -5.60 -1.36 13.50
N ARG A 150 -4.78 -1.22 14.55
CA ARG A 150 -3.81 -2.26 14.94
C ARG A 150 -4.48 -3.60 15.21
N GLN A 151 -5.60 -3.60 15.91
CA GLN A 151 -6.34 -4.82 16.22
C GLN A 151 -6.93 -5.46 14.96
N LYS A 152 -7.52 -4.67 14.06
CA LYS A 152 -8.07 -5.17 12.79
C LYS A 152 -6.98 -5.75 11.89
N ILE A 153 -5.88 -5.04 11.67
CA ILE A 153 -4.74 -5.59 10.92
C ILE A 153 -4.20 -6.84 11.60
N ARG A 154 -4.04 -6.82 12.92
CA ARG A 154 -3.56 -7.99 13.65
C ARG A 154 -4.48 -9.20 13.47
N ALA A 155 -5.79 -9.02 13.56
CA ALA A 155 -6.77 -10.09 13.33
C ALA A 155 -6.70 -10.63 11.90
N VAL A 156 -6.53 -9.75 10.90
CA VAL A 156 -6.35 -10.15 9.49
C VAL A 156 -5.06 -10.96 9.32
N LEU A 157 -3.95 -10.43 9.83
CA LEU A 157 -2.66 -11.12 9.78
C LEU A 157 -2.74 -12.47 10.51
N GLU A 158 -3.30 -12.53 11.72
CA GLU A 158 -3.44 -13.78 12.47
C GLU A 158 -4.29 -14.81 11.72
N LYS A 159 -5.35 -14.39 11.02
CA LYS A 159 -6.15 -15.29 10.18
C LYS A 159 -5.33 -15.86 9.03
N VAL A 160 -4.58 -15.01 8.32
CA VAL A 160 -3.73 -15.42 7.17
C VAL A 160 -2.59 -16.33 7.64
N TYR A 161 -1.84 -15.93 8.67
CA TYR A 161 -0.68 -16.68 9.15
C TYR A 161 -1.05 -17.93 9.97
N ARG A 162 -2.20 -18.00 10.67
CA ARG A 162 -2.70 -19.27 11.24
C ARG A 162 -3.08 -20.26 10.15
N LEU A 163 -3.67 -19.80 9.05
CA LEU A 163 -3.98 -20.64 7.90
C LEU A 163 -2.70 -21.23 7.26
N CYS A 164 -1.59 -20.49 7.26
CA CYS A 164 -0.29 -21.03 6.84
C CYS A 164 0.27 -22.09 7.79
N ILE A 165 0.10 -21.95 9.12
CA ILE A 165 0.56 -22.99 10.07
C ILE A 165 -0.25 -24.28 9.94
N CYS A 166 -1.54 -24.19 9.58
CA CYS A 166 -2.37 -25.38 9.33
C CYS A 166 -2.15 -26.04 7.96
N ARG A 167 -1.46 -25.37 7.02
CA ARG A 167 -1.04 -25.93 5.73
C ARG A 167 0.46 -26.16 5.75
N GLY A 168 0.88 -27.28 6.33
CA GLY A 168 2.28 -27.61 6.61
C GLY A 168 3.26 -27.50 5.43
N CYS A 169 3.81 -26.30 5.23
CA CYS A 169 4.97 -26.05 4.39
C CYS A 169 6.04 -25.30 5.20
N ILE A 170 6.66 -26.02 6.14
CA ILE A 170 8.09 -25.85 6.49
C ILE A 170 8.62 -27.27 6.74
N GLN A 171 9.26 -27.84 5.72
CA GLN A 171 10.28 -28.88 5.83
C GLN A 171 11.49 -28.40 5.03
#